data_AF-A0A818WZN7-F1
#
_entry.id   AF-A0A818WZN7-F1
#
_cell.length_a   1.000
_cell.length_b   1.000
_cell.length_c   1.000
_cell.angle_alpha   90.00
_cell.angle_beta   90.00
_cell.angle_gamma   90.00
#
_symmetry.space_group_name_H-M   'P 1'
#
loop_
_entity.id
_entity.type
_entity.pdbx_description
1 polymer ?
#
loop_
_entity_poly.entity_id
_entity_poly.type
_entity_poly.pdbx_seq_one_letter_code
_entity_poly.pdbx_strand_id
1 'polypeptide(L)'
;MNNDLIAKYNLPSLNVDGRSLNSNDSRDLQNRPGPGYGFINVSRHEIALKIIELLNNNKYIFGSNRRPIVQFSIENRHALQLKEERRERLHAKQELLKNSIDKTLSFENNIKKKKKQRDLLEQQQQNKKIRLSEIIKQEINEDLNNSLNDNENSMEIHNELKFINNSNIKKKKKTIKNKI
;
A
#
# COMPACT_ATOMS: atom_id res chain seq x y z
N MET A 1 -30.58 -1.34 -47.35
CA MET A 1 -29.81 -0.87 -48.52
C MET A 1 -28.47 -0.22 -48.16
N ASN A 2 -28.06 -0.13 -46.89
CA ASN A 2 -26.79 0.52 -46.50
C ASN A 2 -25.57 -0.43 -46.52
N ASN A 3 -25.78 -1.75 -46.62
CA ASN A 3 -24.71 -2.75 -46.63
C ASN A 3 -24.15 -3.02 -48.05
N ASP A 4 -24.85 -2.59 -49.10
CA ASP A 4 -24.52 -2.96 -50.47
C ASP A 4 -23.33 -2.17 -51.03
N LEU A 5 -23.10 -0.94 -50.57
CA LEU A 5 -21.96 -0.13 -51.03
C LEU A 5 -20.62 -0.61 -50.44
N ILE A 6 -20.63 -1.07 -49.18
CA ILE A 6 -19.43 -1.58 -48.50
C ILE A 6 -18.98 -2.89 -49.17
N ALA A 7 -19.93 -3.78 -49.46
CA ALA A 7 -19.68 -5.04 -50.17
C ALA A 7 -19.30 -4.83 -51.64
N LYS A 8 -19.95 -3.89 -52.35
CA LYS A 8 -19.71 -3.63 -53.78
C LYS A 8 -18.31 -3.07 -54.08
N TYR A 9 -17.71 -2.33 -53.15
CA TYR A 9 -16.39 -1.72 -53.34
C TYR A 9 -15.27 -2.36 -52.52
N ASN A 10 -15.54 -3.48 -51.83
CA ASN A 10 -14.60 -4.21 -50.98
C ASN A 10 -13.80 -3.27 -50.05
N LEU A 11 -14.50 -2.31 -49.44
CA LEU A 11 -13.88 -1.33 -48.56
C LEU A 11 -13.49 -2.03 -47.25
N PRO A 12 -12.22 -1.97 -46.82
CA PRO A 12 -11.80 -2.59 -45.56
C PRO A 12 -12.60 -1.99 -44.40
N SER A 13 -12.83 -2.79 -43.35
CA SER A 13 -13.44 -2.33 -42.11
C SER A 13 -12.70 -1.08 -41.62
N LEU A 14 -13.33 0.08 -41.72
CA LEU A 14 -12.77 1.33 -41.25
C LEU A 14 -12.57 1.22 -39.73
N ASN A 15 -11.33 1.33 -39.27
CA ASN A 15 -11.05 1.69 -37.89
C ASN A 15 -11.47 3.15 -37.73
N VAL A 16 -12.74 3.37 -37.39
CA VAL A 16 -13.28 4.69 -37.11
C VAL A 16 -12.78 5.08 -35.71
N ASP A 17 -11.60 5.69 -35.63
CA ASP A 17 -11.20 6.46 -34.45
C ASP A 17 -12.04 7.75 -34.41
N GLY A 18 -13.35 7.58 -34.17
CA GLY A 18 -14.35 8.63 -34.20
C GLY A 18 -14.22 9.57 -33.02
N ARG A 19 -13.24 10.48 -33.07
CA ARG A 19 -13.19 11.61 -32.15
C ARG A 19 -14.12 12.71 -32.66
N SER A 20 -15.38 12.66 -32.22
CA SER A 20 -16.29 13.80 -32.30
C SER A 20 -15.77 14.91 -31.39
N LEU A 21 -15.29 16.01 -31.96
CA LEU A 21 -14.88 17.19 -31.21
C LEU A 21 -16.12 18.05 -30.94
N ASN A 22 -16.89 17.69 -29.92
CA ASN A 22 -17.79 18.65 -29.28
C ASN A 22 -16.89 19.63 -28.50
N SER A 23 -16.66 20.81 -29.04
CA SER A 23 -16.08 21.92 -28.29
C SER A 23 -17.03 22.27 -27.16
N ASN A 24 -16.65 21.89 -25.95
CA ASN A 24 -17.28 22.37 -24.72
C ASN A 24 -17.01 23.87 -24.59
N ASP A 25 -17.81 24.69 -25.26
CA ASP A 25 -18.02 26.08 -24.88
C ASP A 25 -19.50 26.28 -24.63
N SER A 26 -19.79 26.56 -23.37
CA SER A 26 -20.95 27.30 -22.87
C SER A 26 -22.32 26.62 -23.01
N ARG A 27 -22.73 26.08 -21.85
CA ARG A 27 -24.04 26.30 -21.21
C ARG A 27 -24.86 27.39 -21.94
N ASP A 28 -26.08 27.02 -22.35
CA ASP A 28 -27.07 27.79 -23.13
C ASP A 28 -27.00 27.58 -24.65
N LEU A 29 -27.66 26.51 -25.13
CA LEU A 29 -28.48 26.51 -26.36
C LEU A 29 -29.13 25.12 -26.54
N GLN A 30 -30.34 24.93 -25.99
CA GLN A 30 -31.19 23.83 -26.43
C GLN A 30 -31.41 23.95 -27.95
N ASN A 31 -31.07 22.90 -28.70
CA ASN A 31 -31.32 22.72 -30.14
C ASN A 31 -30.45 23.48 -31.18
N ARG A 32 -29.15 23.67 -30.97
CA ARG A 32 -28.23 23.81 -32.12
C ARG A 32 -27.47 22.51 -32.38
N PRO A 33 -27.76 21.76 -33.46
CA PRO A 33 -26.83 20.71 -33.88
C PRO A 33 -25.51 21.39 -34.24
N GLY A 34 -24.45 21.11 -33.49
CA GLY A 34 -23.11 21.58 -33.82
C GLY A 34 -22.73 21.17 -35.26
N PRO A 35 -21.73 21.83 -35.88
CA PRO A 35 -21.25 21.41 -37.18
C PRO A 35 -20.79 19.95 -37.09
N GLY A 36 -21.50 19.05 -37.78
CA GLY A 36 -21.22 17.62 -37.75
C GLY A 36 -20.04 17.28 -38.65
N TYR A 37 -18.84 17.24 -38.09
CA TYR A 37 -17.63 16.80 -38.78
C TYR A 37 -17.04 15.56 -38.09
N GLY A 38 -16.32 14.76 -38.86
CA GLY A 38 -15.64 13.56 -38.39
C GLY A 38 -14.39 13.29 -39.23
N PHE A 39 -13.42 12.61 -38.64
CA PHE A 39 -12.17 12.26 -39.30
C PHE A 39 -12.13 10.75 -39.52
N ILE A 40 -11.61 10.36 -40.68
CA ILE A 40 -11.42 8.96 -41.06
C ILE A 40 -9.96 8.81 -41.45
N ASN A 41 -9.30 7.81 -40.87
CA ASN A 41 -7.95 7.44 -41.27
C ASN A 41 -8.03 6.30 -42.31
N VAL A 42 -7.27 6.45 -43.41
CA VAL A 42 -7.26 5.50 -44.53
C VAL A 42 -5.82 5.12 -44.82
N SER A 43 -5.53 3.82 -44.90
CA SER A 43 -4.18 3.29 -45.12
C SER A 43 -3.66 3.45 -46.55
N ARG A 44 -4.55 3.44 -47.55
CA ARG A 44 -4.22 3.57 -48.99
C ARG A 44 -4.89 4.80 -49.61
N HIS A 45 -4.13 5.59 -50.37
CA HIS A 45 -4.65 6.78 -51.03
C HIS A 45 -5.76 6.46 -52.06
N GLU A 46 -5.72 5.31 -52.72
CA GLU A 46 -6.75 4.86 -53.68
C GLU A 46 -8.14 4.77 -53.03
N ILE A 47 -8.20 4.31 -51.79
CA ILE A 47 -9.45 4.20 -51.03
C ILE A 47 -9.94 5.60 -50.67
N ALA A 48 -9.04 6.50 -50.28
CA ALA A 48 -9.41 7.89 -49.96
C ALA A 48 -10.02 8.62 -51.17
N LEU A 49 -9.46 8.41 -52.38
CA LEU A 49 -10.02 8.97 -53.62
C LEU A 49 -11.43 8.44 -53.89
N LYS A 50 -11.65 7.12 -53.77
CA LYS A 50 -12.99 6.52 -53.93
C LYS A 50 -14.00 7.06 -52.91
N ILE A 51 -13.56 7.27 -51.66
CA ILE A 51 -14.41 7.85 -50.61
C ILE A 51 -14.84 9.27 -51.01
N ILE A 52 -13.92 10.11 -51.49
CA ILE A 52 -14.24 11.46 -51.96
C ILE A 52 -15.22 11.40 -53.13
N GLU A 53 -14.96 10.57 -54.14
CA GLU A 53 -15.83 10.42 -55.32
C GLU A 53 -17.25 9.97 -54.95
N LEU A 54 -17.39 9.02 -54.03
CA LEU A 54 -18.68 8.42 -53.67
C LEU A 54 -19.49 9.25 -52.66
N LEU A 55 -18.82 9.88 -51.69
CA LEU A 55 -19.50 10.54 -50.58
C LEU A 55 -19.63 12.05 -50.78
N ASN A 56 -18.69 12.70 -51.46
CA ASN A 56 -18.71 14.14 -51.59
C ASN A 56 -19.96 14.60 -52.36
N ASN A 57 -20.69 15.58 -51.82
CA ASN A 57 -21.93 16.11 -52.37
C ASN A 57 -23.09 15.09 -52.54
N ASN A 58 -22.98 13.89 -51.97
CA ASN A 58 -23.97 12.83 -52.13
C ASN A 58 -25.17 13.00 -51.17
N LYS A 59 -26.35 13.32 -51.71
CA LYS A 59 -27.60 13.51 -50.95
C LYS A 59 -28.22 12.24 -50.36
N TYR A 60 -27.77 11.06 -50.80
CA TYR A 60 -28.35 9.78 -50.34
C TYR A 60 -27.76 9.31 -49.00
N ILE A 61 -26.67 9.93 -48.53
CA ILE A 61 -25.94 9.53 -47.32
C ILE A 61 -26.60 10.06 -46.04
N PHE A 62 -26.98 11.34 -46.02
CA PHE A 62 -27.56 12.00 -44.84
C PHE A 62 -29.01 12.47 -45.05
N GLY A 63 -29.67 12.03 -46.13
CA GLY A 63 -31.01 12.46 -46.53
C GLY A 63 -31.03 13.75 -47.36
N SER A 64 -32.21 14.14 -47.85
CA SER A 64 -32.37 15.23 -48.83
C SER A 64 -31.81 16.59 -48.40
N ASN A 65 -31.77 16.85 -47.09
CA ASN A 65 -31.47 18.17 -46.53
C ASN A 65 -29.98 18.39 -46.22
N ARG A 66 -29.15 17.34 -46.29
CA ARG A 66 -27.73 17.44 -45.91
C ARG A 66 -26.84 16.69 -46.90
N ARG A 67 -25.69 17.29 -47.19
CA ARG A 67 -24.70 16.72 -48.11
C ARG A 67 -23.35 16.64 -47.41
N PRO A 68 -22.67 15.48 -47.46
CA PRO A 68 -21.30 15.40 -46.97
C PRO A 68 -20.39 16.29 -47.81
N ILE A 69 -19.45 16.96 -47.15
CA ILE A 69 -18.26 17.50 -47.79
C ILE A 69 -17.10 16.67 -47.29
N VAL A 70 -16.39 16.01 -48.20
CA VAL A 70 -15.24 15.17 -47.86
C VAL A 70 -14.00 15.80 -48.47
N GLN A 71 -12.99 16.03 -47.64
CA GLN A 71 -11.72 16.64 -48.02
C GLN A 71 -10.58 15.97 -47.27
N PHE A 72 -9.37 16.09 -47.80
CA PHE A 72 -8.16 15.72 -47.07
C PHE A 72 -7.96 16.69 -45.91
N SER A 73 -7.71 16.15 -44.72
CA SER A 73 -7.34 16.97 -43.58
C SER A 73 -5.92 17.51 -43.77
N ILE A 74 -5.78 18.83 -43.76
CA ILE A 74 -4.48 19.48 -43.77
C ILE A 74 -3.99 19.52 -42.33
N GLU A 75 -3.17 18.54 -41.94
CA GLU A 75 -2.61 18.47 -40.59
C GLU A 75 -1.28 19.22 -40.49
N ASN A 76 -1.04 19.86 -39.34
CA ASN A 76 0.24 20.49 -39.05
C ASN A 76 1.20 19.47 -38.42
N ARG A 77 2.19 19.00 -39.20
CA ARG A 77 3.21 18.04 -38.74
C ARG A 77 3.94 18.52 -37.48
N HIS A 78 4.23 19.80 -37.37
CA HIS A 78 4.92 20.36 -36.20
C HIS A 78 4.05 20.28 -34.94
N ALA A 79 2.73 20.49 -35.07
CA ALA A 79 1.81 20.34 -33.95
C ALA A 79 1.69 18.88 -33.49
N LEU A 80 1.75 17.92 -34.41
CA LEU A 80 1.77 16.49 -34.10
C LEU A 80 3.05 16.10 -33.37
N GLN A 81 4.22 16.48 -33.90
CA GLN A 81 5.51 16.22 -33.27
C GLN A 81 5.57 16.82 -31.85
N LEU A 82 5.14 18.06 -31.68
CA LEU A 82 5.12 18.69 -30.35
C LEU A 82 4.18 17.97 -29.38
N LYS A 83 3.06 17.41 -29.87
CA LYS A 83 2.15 16.60 -29.05
C LYS A 83 2.78 15.27 -28.66
N GLU A 84 3.49 14.61 -29.57
CA GLU A 84 4.22 13.38 -29.31
C GLU A 84 5.36 13.61 -28.31
N GLU A 85 6.18 14.64 -28.50
CA GLU A 85 7.24 15.01 -27.57
C GLU A 85 6.69 15.29 -26.17
N ARG A 86 5.56 16.00 -26.06
CA ARG A 86 4.90 16.23 -24.76
C ARG A 86 4.50 14.93 -24.10
N ARG A 87 3.93 13.99 -24.86
CA ARG A 87 3.54 12.66 -24.36
C ARG A 87 4.76 11.88 -23.86
N GLU A 88 5.85 11.89 -24.61
CA GLU A 88 7.10 11.21 -24.23
C GLU A 88 7.74 11.81 -22.98
N ARG A 89 7.80 13.14 -22.88
CA ARG A 89 8.29 13.82 -21.67
C ARG A 89 7.47 13.48 -20.44
N LEU A 90 6.15 13.39 -20.58
CA LEU A 90 5.27 12.96 -19.50
C LEU A 90 5.52 11.51 -19.09
N HIS A 91 5.68 10.61 -20.06
CA HIS A 91 5.96 9.19 -19.79
C HIS A 91 7.30 9.02 -19.07
N ALA A 92 8.36 9.65 -19.57
CA ALA A 92 9.68 9.62 -18.95
C ALA A 92 9.65 10.19 -17.52
N LYS A 93 8.92 11.30 -17.29
CA LYS A 93 8.76 11.86 -15.94
C LYS A 93 8.03 10.88 -15.01
N GLN A 94 6.98 10.20 -15.49
CA GLN A 94 6.26 9.20 -14.70
C GLN A 94 7.16 8.00 -14.35
N GLU A 95 7.98 7.53 -15.28
CA GLU A 95 8.94 6.44 -15.02
C GLU A 95 10.00 6.82 -13.98
N LEU A 96 10.57 8.03 -14.07
CA LEU A 96 11.52 8.53 -13.09
C LEU A 96 10.91 8.62 -11.68
N LEU A 97 9.66 9.08 -11.59
CA LEU A 97 8.93 9.15 -10.32
C LEU A 97 8.69 7.74 -9.75
N LYS A 98 8.24 6.77 -10.56
CA LYS A 98 8.07 5.37 -10.13
C LYS A 98 9.37 4.79 -9.58
N ASN A 99 10.47 4.95 -10.32
CA ASN A 99 11.79 4.46 -9.90
C ASN A 99 12.27 5.10 -8.58
N SER A 100 11.92 6.36 -8.33
CA SER A 100 12.25 7.03 -7.07
C SER A 100 11.42 6.49 -5.89
N ILE A 101 10.14 6.21 -6.12
CA ILE A 101 9.21 5.65 -5.12
C ILE A 101 9.60 4.20 -4.78
N ASP A 102 9.96 3.40 -5.78
CA ASP A 102 10.38 2.00 -5.55
C ASP A 102 11.66 1.94 -4.72
N LYS A 103 12.60 2.87 -4.95
CA LYS A 103 13.82 2.99 -4.15
C LYS A 103 13.50 3.37 -2.69
N THR A 104 12.64 4.35 -2.45
CA THR A 104 12.29 4.76 -1.07
C THR A 104 11.54 3.66 -0.33
N LEU A 105 10.58 2.99 -0.98
CA LEU A 105 9.85 1.85 -0.40
C LEU A 105 10.78 0.68 -0.05
N SER A 106 11.74 0.36 -0.93
CA SER A 106 12.72 -0.69 -0.66
C SER A 106 13.62 -0.35 0.54
N PHE A 107 14.04 0.91 0.68
CA PHE A 107 14.86 1.38 1.79
C PHE A 107 14.09 1.33 3.12
N GLU A 108 12.85 1.80 3.15
CA GLU A 108 11.99 1.71 4.34
C GLU A 108 11.76 0.26 4.78
N ASN A 109 11.51 -0.64 3.83
CA ASN A 109 11.30 -2.06 4.12
C ASN A 109 12.55 -2.71 4.72
N ASN A 110 13.74 -2.35 4.24
CA ASN A 110 15.00 -2.81 4.81
C ASN A 110 15.24 -2.30 6.23
N ILE A 111 14.88 -1.04 6.52
CA ILE A 111 14.95 -0.48 7.88
C ILE A 111 13.99 -1.22 8.82
N LYS A 112 12.73 -1.42 8.40
CA LYS A 112 11.71 -2.13 9.20
C LYS A 112 12.15 -3.57 9.51
N LYS A 113 12.72 -4.28 8.54
CA LYS A 113 13.27 -5.64 8.74
C LYS A 113 14.41 -5.67 9.75
N LYS A 114 15.38 -4.75 9.65
CA LYS A 114 16.49 -4.64 10.61
C LYS A 114 16.01 -4.32 12.02
N LYS A 115 15.03 -3.42 12.16
CA LYS A 115 14.43 -3.10 13.47
C LYS A 115 13.75 -4.32 14.10
N LYS A 116 12.91 -5.02 13.34
CA LYS A 116 12.23 -6.24 13.81
C LYS A 116 13.19 -7.34 14.27
N GLN A 117 14.33 -7.52 13.58
CA GLN A 117 15.36 -8.47 14.01
C GLN A 117 16.02 -8.07 15.34
N ARG A 118 16.28 -6.77 15.56
CA ARG A 118 16.85 -6.27 16.82
C ARG A 118 15.88 -6.49 17.97
N ASP A 119 14.61 -6.11 17.78
CA ASP A 119 13.57 -6.27 18.79
C ASP A 119 13.39 -7.75 19.19
N LEU A 120 13.46 -8.66 18.22
CA LEU A 120 13.38 -10.11 18.48
C LEU A 120 14.58 -10.63 19.29
N LEU A 121 15.79 -10.17 18.98
CA LEU A 121 17.00 -10.57 19.70
C LEU A 121 16.97 -10.09 21.15
N GLU A 122 16.47 -8.86 21.37
CA GLU A 122 16.36 -8.27 22.69
C GLU A 122 15.34 -9.01 23.57
N GLN A 123 14.19 -9.40 23.01
CA GLN A 123 13.22 -10.26 23.71
C GLN A 123 13.81 -11.62 24.09
N GLN A 124 14.60 -12.26 23.22
CA GLN A 124 15.25 -13.52 23.55
C GLN A 124 16.24 -13.39 24.72
N GLN A 125 16.99 -12.29 24.78
CA GLN A 125 17.91 -12.03 25.88
C GLN A 125 17.16 -11.80 27.20
N GLN A 126 16.07 -11.04 27.17
CA GLN A 126 15.22 -10.81 28.35
C GLN A 126 14.63 -12.13 28.86
N ASN A 127 14.08 -12.96 27.97
CA ASN A 127 13.51 -14.26 28.34
C ASN A 127 14.55 -15.21 28.94
N LYS A 128 15.80 -15.19 28.45
CA LYS A 128 16.90 -15.95 29.06
C LYS A 128 17.20 -15.47 30.48
N LYS A 129 17.28 -14.15 30.70
CA LYS A 129 17.50 -13.56 32.04
C LYS A 129 16.38 -13.93 33.02
N ILE A 130 15.13 -13.86 32.56
CA ILE A 130 13.97 -14.26 33.36
C ILE A 130 14.08 -15.73 33.77
N ARG A 131 14.33 -16.64 32.83
CA ARG A 131 14.49 -18.08 33.13
C ARG A 131 15.62 -18.37 34.12
N LEU A 132 16.78 -17.73 33.93
CA LEU A 132 17.89 -17.84 34.88
C LEU A 132 17.48 -17.38 36.29
N SER A 133 16.75 -16.27 36.39
CA SER A 133 16.24 -15.79 37.69
C SER A 133 15.22 -16.73 38.33
N GLU A 134 14.43 -17.45 37.53
CA GLU A 134 13.45 -18.43 38.01
C GLU A 134 14.14 -19.69 38.53
N ILE A 135 15.15 -20.19 37.81
CA ILE A 135 15.97 -21.34 38.24
C ILE A 135 16.66 -21.02 39.57
N ILE A 136 17.30 -19.86 39.69
CA ILE A 136 17.99 -19.46 40.94
C ILE A 136 17.00 -19.40 42.12
N LYS A 137 15.77 -18.88 41.89
CA LYS A 137 14.74 -18.85 42.94
C LYS A 137 14.26 -20.25 43.34
N GLN A 138 14.21 -21.19 42.40
CA GLN A 138 13.85 -22.58 42.67
C GLN A 138 14.95 -23.28 43.47
N GLU A 139 16.22 -23.15 43.08
CA GLU A 139 17.37 -23.69 43.84
C GLU A 139 17.39 -23.16 45.28
N ILE A 140 17.24 -21.85 45.49
CA ILE A 140 17.20 -21.26 46.83
C ILE A 140 16.05 -21.84 47.67
N ASN A 141 14.89 -22.09 47.07
CA ASN A 141 13.75 -22.68 47.77
C ASN A 141 13.96 -24.17 48.10
N GLU A 142 14.63 -24.93 47.23
CA GLU A 142 15.02 -26.32 47.51
C GLU A 142 16.06 -26.41 48.64
N ASP A 143 17.06 -25.53 48.64
CA ASP A 143 18.06 -25.43 49.71
C ASP A 143 17.41 -25.09 51.07
N LEU A 144 16.42 -24.18 51.07
CA LEU A 144 15.64 -23.83 52.27
C LEU A 144 14.81 -25.01 52.78
N ASN A 145 14.19 -25.78 51.90
CA ASN A 145 13.38 -26.94 52.29
C ASN A 145 14.23 -28.12 52.78
N ASN A 146 15.41 -28.34 52.20
CA ASN A 146 16.35 -29.36 52.67
C ASN A 146 16.95 -29.00 54.04
N SER A 147 17.27 -27.72 54.28
CA SER A 147 17.72 -27.21 55.59
C SER A 147 16.66 -27.33 56.71
N LEU A 148 15.37 -27.33 56.36
CA LEU A 148 14.26 -27.54 57.30
C LEU A 148 14.09 -29.01 57.69
N ASN A 149 14.41 -29.96 56.81
CA ASN A 149 14.28 -31.40 57.07
C ASN A 149 15.42 -31.96 57.95
N ASP A 150 16.59 -31.31 57.98
CA ASP A 150 17.71 -31.71 58.86
C ASP A 150 17.53 -31.24 60.32
N ASN A 151 16.50 -30.43 60.61
CA ASN A 151 16.32 -29.76 61.91
C ASN A 151 15.20 -30.33 62.81
N GLU A 152 14.54 -31.44 62.45
CA GLU A 152 13.57 -32.08 63.36
C GLU A 152 14.22 -32.63 64.65
N ASN A 153 15.53 -32.88 64.67
CA ASN A 153 16.28 -33.26 65.88
C ASN A 153 16.70 -32.09 66.80
N SER A 154 16.38 -30.84 66.45
CA SER A 154 16.82 -29.64 67.20
C SER A 154 15.73 -29.00 68.10
N MET A 155 14.48 -29.48 68.01
CA MET A 155 13.34 -28.91 68.74
C MET A 155 13.28 -29.26 70.24
N GLU A 156 13.97 -30.30 70.70
CA GLU A 156 14.05 -30.61 72.14
C GLU A 156 14.99 -29.68 72.91
N ILE A 157 16.11 -29.25 72.32
CA ILE A 157 17.12 -28.41 72.98
C ILE A 157 16.62 -26.97 73.19
N HIS A 158 15.81 -26.44 72.27
CA HIS A 158 15.32 -25.06 72.36
C HIS A 158 14.23 -24.88 73.44
N ASN A 159 13.54 -25.95 73.83
CA ASN A 159 12.50 -25.90 74.85
C ASN A 159 13.07 -25.98 76.28
N GLU A 160 14.18 -26.69 76.51
CA GLU A 160 14.88 -26.70 77.81
C GLU A 160 15.53 -25.33 78.13
N LEU A 161 16.11 -24.66 77.13
CA LEU A 161 16.77 -23.36 77.32
C LEU A 161 15.79 -22.22 77.65
N LYS A 162 14.53 -22.32 77.22
CA LYS A 162 13.47 -21.35 77.55
C LYS A 162 13.02 -21.43 79.02
N PHE A 163 13.07 -22.61 79.64
CA PHE A 163 12.67 -22.79 81.04
C PHE A 163 13.73 -22.21 82.01
N ILE A 164 15.01 -22.37 81.67
CA ILE A 164 16.14 -21.91 82.50
C ILE A 164 16.21 -20.37 82.56
N ASN A 165 15.99 -19.67 81.44
CA ASN A 165 16.07 -18.21 81.40
C ASN A 165 14.96 -17.51 82.20
N ASN A 166 13.76 -18.08 82.29
CA ASN A 166 12.65 -17.47 83.03
C ASN A 166 12.80 -17.55 84.56
N SER A 167 13.53 -18.54 85.09
CA SER A 167 13.79 -18.67 86.52
C SER A 167 14.83 -17.65 87.03
N ASN A 168 15.83 -17.34 86.21
CA ASN A 168 16.90 -16.39 86.53
C ASN A 168 16.46 -14.92 86.49
N ILE A 169 15.52 -14.58 85.60
CA ILE A 169 14.97 -13.22 85.48
C ILE A 169 14.08 -12.86 86.70
N LYS A 170 13.33 -13.83 87.24
CA LYS A 170 12.48 -13.61 88.44
C LYS A 170 13.31 -13.38 89.71
N LYS A 171 14.48 -14.02 89.86
CA LYS A 171 15.38 -13.81 91.01
C LYS A 171 16.04 -12.42 90.97
N LYS A 172 16.49 -11.94 89.80
CA LYS A 172 17.12 -10.61 89.65
C LYS A 172 16.17 -9.43 89.94
N LYS A 173 14.88 -9.54 89.61
CA LYS A 173 13.88 -8.48 89.87
C LYS A 173 13.54 -8.30 91.36
N LYS A 174 13.71 -9.34 92.19
CA LYS A 174 13.41 -9.29 93.63
C LYS A 174 14.52 -8.58 94.42
N THR A 175 15.77 -8.70 93.99
CA THR A 175 16.94 -8.05 94.61
C THR A 175 17.02 -6.54 94.38
N ILE A 176 16.46 -6.03 93.27
CA ILE A 176 16.52 -4.59 92.94
C ILE A 176 15.45 -3.80 93.70
N LYS A 177 14.33 -4.43 94.08
CA LYS A 177 13.22 -3.78 94.81
C LYS A 177 13.49 -3.55 96.31
N ASN A 178 14.49 -4.19 96.90
CA ASN A 178 14.82 -4.06 98.33
C ASN A 178 15.99 -3.09 98.59
N LYS A 179 16.36 -2.27 97.60
CA LYS A 179 17.50 -1.33 97.67
C LYS A 179 17.13 0.13 97.41
N ILE A 180 15.82 0.42 97.34
CA ILE A 180 15.20 1.75 97.37
C ILE A 180 14.28 1.74 98.59
#